data_AF-A0A259PJ42-F1
#
_entry.id   AF-A0A259PJ42-F1
#
_cell.length_a   1.000
_cell.length_b   1.000
_cell.length_c   1.000
_cell.angle_alpha   90.00
_cell.angle_beta   90.00
_cell.angle_gamma   90.00
#
_symmetry.space_group_name_H-M   'P 1'
#
loop_
_entity.id
_entity.type
_entity.pdbx_description
1 polymer ?
#
loop_
_entity_poly.entity_id
_entity_poly.type
_entity_poly.pdbx_seq_one_letter_code
_entity_poly.pdbx_strand_id
1 'polypeptide(L)'
;MSAAPITRTEDVVEIVAGIAVPDPYRWLEADASAPGEVADWQRAQAAHAEETIWSGHDREAVRAVVERGHAGARPELPQAGGGRWFRAEGRRLLVADEPYGPGRALVDLTRFDEPGRTSVLSWFAPSPDGAVLALGVCTDGSEHNRVELIDARTGALRDDAPPELLHSSWGGGISWFPDSTGFAFLGLGSTAHDFRRAAITMLESMGISVEFSHHEAGPGQNEIDLRYADALTTADNIMTFRTVVKEVALEQGVFASFMPKPLFAAPGSGMHTHLSLFQGDKNAFHEAGADLELSKIGRSFIAGLLRHAAEITAVTNQFVNSYKRLWGGAEAPSYICWGHNNRSALVRVPLYKPGKGNSSRVEYRAVDSAANPYLAFAVLLAAGLKGIDEGYELPEGAEDDVWELTDAERRALGIEPLPTSLEAAIEVMERSELVAEALGEHVFDYFLRNKREEWREYRAQVTPFELQRFLPLV
;
A
#
# COMPACT_ATOMS: atom_id res chain seq x y z
N MET A 1 3.03 -11.27 -47.05
CA MET A 1 2.45 -10.90 -45.75
C MET A 1 1.03 -10.43 -46.00
N SER A 2 0.08 -11.05 -45.31
CA SER A 2 -1.30 -10.55 -45.24
C SER A 2 -1.34 -9.10 -44.73
N ALA A 3 -2.40 -8.36 -45.03
CA ALA A 3 -2.60 -7.05 -44.43
C ALA A 3 -2.95 -7.22 -42.94
N ALA A 4 -2.46 -6.32 -42.09
CA ALA A 4 -2.80 -6.34 -40.67
C ALA A 4 -4.33 -6.23 -40.50
N PRO A 5 -4.94 -7.00 -39.57
CA PRO A 5 -6.37 -6.91 -39.31
C PRO A 5 -6.74 -5.47 -38.91
N ILE A 6 -7.79 -4.94 -39.52
CA ILE A 6 -8.23 -3.56 -39.29
C ILE A 6 -8.96 -3.50 -37.93
N THR A 7 -8.52 -2.60 -37.07
CA THR A 7 -9.27 -2.22 -35.87
C THR A 7 -10.37 -1.26 -36.27
N ARG A 8 -11.63 -1.72 -36.25
CA ARG A 8 -12.77 -0.85 -36.57
C ARG A 8 -13.00 0.17 -35.47
N THR A 9 -13.49 1.33 -35.86
CA THR A 9 -13.91 2.41 -34.96
C THR A 9 -15.44 2.48 -34.92
N GLU A 10 -15.98 2.87 -33.78
CA GLU A 10 -17.40 3.23 -33.62
C GLU A 10 -17.54 4.72 -33.28
N ASP A 11 -18.68 5.32 -33.56
CA ASP A 11 -18.98 6.69 -33.12
C ASP A 11 -19.59 6.66 -31.70
N VAL A 12 -18.79 6.22 -30.73
CA VAL A 12 -19.16 6.19 -29.30
C VAL A 12 -18.51 7.37 -28.60
N VAL A 13 -19.28 8.03 -27.73
CA VAL A 13 -18.83 9.17 -26.93
C VAL A 13 -19.21 8.93 -25.49
N GLU A 14 -18.22 8.97 -24.61
CA GLU A 14 -18.41 8.88 -23.16
C GLU A 14 -18.45 10.29 -22.55
N ILE A 15 -19.28 10.48 -21.52
CA ILE A 15 -19.31 11.73 -20.77
C ILE A 15 -18.56 11.53 -19.45
N VAL A 16 -17.32 12.00 -19.39
CA VAL A 16 -16.49 11.94 -18.19
C VAL A 16 -16.46 13.34 -17.56
N ALA A 17 -16.98 13.47 -16.34
CA ALA A 17 -17.07 14.75 -15.62
C ALA A 17 -17.72 15.91 -16.41
N GLY A 18 -18.72 15.59 -17.25
CA GLY A 18 -19.42 16.58 -18.08
C GLY A 18 -18.72 16.93 -19.40
N ILE A 19 -17.57 16.31 -19.70
CA ILE A 19 -16.83 16.48 -20.95
C ILE A 19 -17.12 15.29 -21.86
N ALA A 20 -17.48 15.58 -23.11
CA ALA A 20 -17.67 14.57 -24.14
C ALA A 20 -16.32 14.10 -24.71
N VAL A 21 -15.99 12.83 -24.47
CA VAL A 21 -14.76 12.18 -24.92
C VAL A 21 -15.12 11.11 -25.96
N PRO A 22 -14.67 11.24 -27.23
CA PRO A 22 -14.84 10.18 -28.21
C PRO A 22 -14.07 8.93 -27.78
N ASP A 23 -14.76 7.81 -27.72
CA ASP A 23 -14.19 6.50 -27.43
C ASP A 23 -14.50 5.53 -28.55
N PRO A 24 -13.79 5.65 -29.69
CA PRO A 24 -14.10 4.87 -30.86
C PRO A 24 -13.76 3.38 -30.74
N TYR A 25 -13.17 2.96 -29.62
CA TYR A 25 -12.73 1.59 -29.38
C TYR A 25 -13.42 0.91 -28.20
N ARG A 26 -14.50 1.49 -27.66
CA ARG A 26 -15.31 0.93 -26.58
C ARG A 26 -15.60 -0.57 -26.73
N TRP A 27 -15.82 -1.03 -27.96
CA TRP A 27 -16.09 -2.44 -28.25
C TRP A 27 -14.94 -3.40 -27.86
N LEU A 28 -13.69 -2.92 -27.76
CA LEU A 28 -12.52 -3.69 -27.29
C LEU A 28 -12.50 -3.92 -25.77
N GLU A 29 -13.32 -3.20 -25.00
CA GLU A 29 -13.44 -3.36 -23.55
C GLU A 29 -14.29 -4.58 -23.16
N ALA A 30 -14.98 -5.20 -24.13
CA ALA A 30 -15.74 -6.40 -23.89
C ALA A 30 -14.82 -7.58 -23.52
N ASP A 31 -15.30 -8.45 -22.63
CA ASP A 31 -14.53 -9.57 -22.08
C ASP A 31 -13.98 -10.49 -23.20
N ALA A 32 -12.67 -10.41 -23.40
CA ALA A 32 -11.96 -11.20 -24.40
C ALA A 32 -11.80 -12.68 -24.03
N SER A 33 -12.14 -13.07 -22.79
CA SER A 33 -12.09 -14.45 -22.33
C SER A 33 -13.31 -15.28 -22.79
N ALA A 34 -14.39 -14.61 -23.22
CA ALA A 34 -15.57 -15.24 -23.81
C ALA A 34 -15.50 -15.25 -25.35
N PRO A 35 -16.08 -16.26 -26.03
CA PRO A 35 -16.19 -16.26 -27.49
C PRO A 35 -16.97 -15.02 -27.97
N GLY A 36 -16.36 -14.21 -28.82
CA GLY A 36 -16.95 -12.97 -29.30
C GLY A 36 -16.00 -12.16 -30.17
N GLU A 37 -16.48 -11.00 -30.61
CA GLU A 37 -15.81 -10.16 -31.60
C GLU A 37 -14.39 -9.74 -31.18
N VAL A 38 -14.19 -9.37 -29.90
CA VAL A 38 -12.86 -9.00 -29.37
C VAL A 38 -11.90 -10.19 -29.40
N ALA A 39 -12.36 -11.37 -28.99
CA ALA A 39 -11.56 -12.58 -29.00
C ALA A 39 -11.18 -13.00 -30.45
N ASP A 40 -12.10 -12.83 -31.41
CA ASP A 40 -11.83 -13.08 -32.83
C ASP A 40 -10.83 -12.07 -33.41
N TRP A 41 -10.98 -10.79 -33.08
CA TRP A 41 -10.03 -9.75 -33.49
C TRP A 41 -8.63 -10.00 -32.91
N GLN A 42 -8.51 -10.33 -31.62
CA GLN A 42 -7.23 -10.66 -30.99
C GLN A 42 -6.58 -11.88 -31.63
N ARG A 43 -7.36 -12.94 -31.94
CA ARG A 43 -6.86 -14.11 -32.68
C ARG A 43 -6.33 -13.74 -34.06
N ALA A 44 -7.04 -12.86 -34.78
CA ALA A 44 -6.59 -12.39 -36.09
C ALA A 44 -5.29 -11.58 -35.99
N GLN A 45 -5.16 -10.71 -34.97
CA GLN A 45 -3.93 -9.95 -34.72
C GLN A 45 -2.76 -10.88 -34.37
N ALA A 46 -2.98 -11.87 -33.49
CA ALA A 46 -1.98 -12.86 -33.13
C ALA A 46 -1.53 -13.69 -34.33
N ALA A 47 -2.47 -14.14 -35.17
CA ALA A 47 -2.17 -14.89 -36.39
C ALA A 47 -1.35 -14.07 -37.39
N HIS A 48 -1.66 -12.78 -37.56
CA HIS A 48 -0.89 -11.88 -38.42
C HIS A 48 0.53 -11.62 -37.86
N ALA A 49 0.65 -11.40 -36.55
CA ALA A 49 1.93 -11.25 -35.88
C ALA A 49 2.78 -12.53 -36.04
N GLU A 50 2.17 -13.69 -35.85
CA GLU A 50 2.80 -14.99 -36.05
C GLU A 50 3.26 -15.17 -37.51
N GLU A 51 2.40 -14.89 -38.50
CA GLU A 51 2.78 -14.91 -39.93
C GLU A 51 3.97 -13.99 -40.22
N THR A 52 3.97 -12.79 -39.64
CA THR A 52 5.00 -11.77 -39.85
C THR A 52 6.33 -12.18 -39.25
N ILE A 53 6.33 -12.67 -38.00
CA ILE A 53 7.52 -13.13 -37.28
C ILE A 53 8.16 -14.32 -38.03
N TRP A 54 7.33 -15.26 -38.48
CA TRP A 54 7.81 -16.47 -39.14
C TRP A 54 8.05 -16.30 -40.65
N SER A 55 7.66 -15.17 -41.23
CA SER A 55 7.92 -14.86 -42.64
C SER A 55 9.42 -14.86 -42.92
N GLY A 56 9.89 -15.87 -43.66
CA GLY A 56 11.31 -16.03 -44.01
C GLY A 56 12.15 -16.75 -42.96
N HIS A 57 11.54 -17.27 -41.89
CA HIS A 57 12.22 -18.03 -40.84
C HIS A 57 11.73 -19.49 -40.81
N ASP A 58 12.65 -20.44 -40.65
CA ASP A 58 12.32 -21.85 -40.43
C ASP A 58 12.06 -22.09 -38.93
N ARG A 59 10.79 -22.37 -38.59
CA ARG A 59 10.35 -22.65 -37.21
C ARG A 59 11.11 -23.79 -36.56
N GLU A 60 11.35 -24.88 -37.30
CA GLU A 60 12.03 -26.06 -36.75
C GLU A 60 13.52 -25.77 -36.54
N ALA A 61 14.15 -25.00 -37.43
CA ALA A 61 15.52 -24.56 -37.24
C ALA A 61 15.69 -23.63 -36.03
N VAL A 62 14.77 -22.67 -35.83
CA VAL A 62 14.75 -21.78 -34.66
C VAL A 62 14.50 -22.58 -33.39
N ARG A 63 13.52 -23.49 -33.39
CA ARG A 63 13.27 -24.41 -32.27
C ARG A 63 14.51 -25.22 -31.93
N ALA A 64 15.19 -25.80 -32.92
CA ALA A 64 16.42 -26.55 -32.70
C ALA A 64 17.56 -25.68 -32.15
N VAL A 65 17.65 -24.39 -32.49
CA VAL A 65 18.61 -23.45 -31.87
C VAL A 65 18.26 -23.23 -30.39
N VAL A 66 16.98 -22.97 -30.09
CA VAL A 66 16.50 -22.78 -28.72
C VAL A 66 16.74 -24.04 -27.88
N GLU A 67 16.40 -25.22 -28.39
CA GLU A 67 16.62 -26.50 -27.71
C GLU A 67 18.12 -26.80 -27.51
N ARG A 68 18.99 -26.46 -28.49
CA ARG A 68 20.46 -26.57 -28.31
C ARG A 68 21.01 -25.61 -27.26
N GLY A 69 20.42 -24.42 -27.12
CA GLY A 69 20.79 -23.41 -26.12
C GLY A 69 20.08 -23.57 -24.78
N HIS A 70 19.08 -24.45 -24.69
CA HIS A 70 18.32 -24.70 -23.49
C HIS A 70 19.17 -25.54 -22.53
N ALA A 71 19.79 -24.88 -21.55
CA ALA A 71 20.59 -25.52 -20.50
C ALA A 71 19.74 -26.33 -19.48
N GLY A 72 18.48 -26.62 -19.81
CA GLY A 72 17.47 -27.15 -18.89
C GLY A 72 16.90 -26.06 -17.97
N ALA A 73 15.72 -26.31 -17.41
CA ALA A 73 15.27 -25.58 -16.23
C ALA A 73 16.29 -25.78 -15.10
N ARG A 74 16.56 -24.73 -14.31
CA ARG A 74 17.28 -24.92 -13.05
C ARG A 74 16.45 -25.93 -12.23
N PRO A 75 17.01 -27.07 -11.81
CA PRO A 75 16.25 -28.01 -10.99
C PRO A 75 15.85 -27.29 -9.70
N GLU A 76 14.54 -27.24 -9.42
CA GLU A 76 14.07 -26.80 -8.11
C GLU A 76 14.70 -27.72 -7.05
N LEU A 77 15.31 -27.11 -6.04
CA LEU A 77 15.94 -27.85 -4.96
C LEU A 77 14.88 -28.66 -4.19
N PRO A 78 15.20 -29.86 -3.69
CA PRO A 78 14.32 -30.59 -2.80
C PRO A 78 13.93 -29.75 -1.59
N GLN A 79 12.65 -29.73 -1.24
CA GLN A 79 12.11 -29.01 -0.09
C GLN A 79 11.80 -30.00 1.04
N ALA A 80 12.10 -29.62 2.28
CA ALA A 80 11.87 -30.47 3.45
C ALA A 80 10.52 -30.18 4.11
N GLY A 81 9.86 -31.23 4.62
CA GLY A 81 8.64 -31.13 5.44
C GLY A 81 8.42 -32.43 6.20
N GLY A 82 8.20 -32.37 7.51
CA GLY A 82 7.90 -33.55 8.34
C GLY A 82 8.98 -34.62 8.32
N GLY A 83 10.26 -34.23 8.22
CA GLY A 83 11.39 -35.16 8.09
C GLY A 83 11.50 -35.88 6.75
N ARG A 84 10.70 -35.49 5.75
CA ARG A 84 10.75 -36.01 4.37
C ARG A 84 11.13 -34.91 3.39
N TRP A 85 11.52 -35.32 2.19
CA TRP A 85 11.97 -34.45 1.11
C TRP A 85 11.05 -34.55 -0.09
N PHE A 86 10.68 -33.40 -0.65
CA PHE A 86 9.78 -33.25 -1.78
C PHE A 86 10.53 -32.63 -2.94
N ARG A 87 10.39 -33.19 -4.15
CA ARG A 87 11.09 -32.68 -5.32
C ARG A 87 10.32 -32.92 -6.61
N ALA A 88 10.55 -32.06 -7.60
CA ALA A 88 10.09 -32.24 -8.96
C ALA A 88 11.09 -33.06 -9.80
N GLU A 89 10.57 -33.99 -10.60
CA GLU A 89 11.32 -34.73 -11.62
C GLU A 89 10.50 -34.75 -12.92
N GLY A 90 10.78 -33.78 -13.78
CA GLY A 90 9.95 -33.50 -14.95
C GLY A 90 8.55 -33.07 -14.52
N ARG A 91 7.53 -33.84 -14.91
CA ARG A 91 6.10 -33.58 -14.58
C ARG A 91 5.61 -34.30 -13.33
N ARG A 92 6.51 -34.96 -12.59
CA ARG A 92 6.15 -35.75 -11.40
C ARG A 92 6.71 -35.08 -10.16
N LEU A 93 5.91 -35.02 -9.10
CA LEU A 93 6.38 -34.68 -7.77
C LEU A 93 6.54 -35.93 -6.93
N LEU A 94 7.68 -36.03 -6.25
CA LEU A 94 8.07 -37.19 -5.46
C LEU A 94 8.28 -36.79 -4.01
N VAL A 95 8.05 -37.75 -3.12
CA VAL A 95 8.48 -37.70 -1.72
C VAL A 95 9.51 -38.79 -1.43
N ALA A 96 10.56 -38.46 -0.69
CA ALA A 96 11.67 -39.34 -0.36
C ALA A 96 12.15 -39.11 1.08
N ASP A 97 12.89 -40.07 1.64
CA ASP A 97 13.51 -39.94 2.97
C ASP A 97 14.83 -39.12 2.91
N GLU A 98 15.43 -39.02 1.74
CA GLU A 98 16.66 -38.25 1.47
C GLU A 98 16.43 -37.26 0.32
N PRO A 99 17.10 -36.09 0.29
CA PRO A 99 16.86 -35.03 -0.71
C PRO A 99 16.89 -35.51 -2.16
N TYR A 100 17.81 -36.41 -2.49
CA TYR A 100 18.00 -36.96 -3.84
C TYR A 100 17.90 -38.49 -3.86
N GLY A 101 17.27 -39.08 -2.83
CA GLY A 101 17.09 -40.52 -2.72
C GLY A 101 15.99 -41.07 -3.64
N PRO A 102 15.77 -42.39 -3.63
CA PRO A 102 14.64 -43.01 -4.32
C PRO A 102 13.33 -42.48 -3.73
N GLY A 103 12.54 -41.79 -4.56
CA GLY A 103 11.29 -41.16 -4.17
C GLY A 103 10.07 -41.93 -4.64
N ARG A 104 8.99 -41.89 -3.85
CA ARG A 104 7.66 -42.32 -4.26
C ARG A 104 6.95 -41.16 -4.95
N ALA A 105 6.39 -41.40 -6.14
CA ALA A 105 5.57 -40.41 -6.82
C ALA A 105 4.30 -40.08 -6.00
N LEU A 106 4.05 -38.79 -5.81
CA LEU A 106 2.86 -38.25 -5.16
C LEU A 106 1.79 -37.83 -6.18
N VAL A 107 2.21 -37.10 -7.20
CA VAL A 107 1.31 -36.59 -8.23
C VAL A 107 2.05 -36.45 -9.56
N ASP A 108 1.31 -36.65 -10.65
CA ASP A 108 1.73 -36.36 -12.02
C ASP A 108 0.88 -35.20 -12.55
N LEU A 109 1.53 -34.16 -13.08
CA LEU A 109 0.86 -32.95 -13.56
C LEU A 109 -0.07 -33.22 -14.74
N THR A 110 0.11 -34.32 -15.48
CA THR A 110 -0.82 -34.72 -16.56
C THR A 110 -2.26 -34.84 -16.10
N ARG A 111 -2.50 -35.03 -14.80
CA ARG A 111 -3.82 -35.02 -14.19
C ARG A 111 -4.54 -33.67 -14.32
N PHE A 112 -3.81 -32.58 -14.48
CA PHE A 112 -4.33 -31.21 -14.60
C PHE A 112 -4.35 -30.71 -16.05
N ASP A 113 -4.04 -31.57 -17.03
CA ASP A 113 -4.07 -31.17 -18.45
C ASP A 113 -5.52 -30.91 -18.91
N GLU A 114 -5.70 -29.85 -19.69
CA GLU A 114 -6.96 -29.53 -20.35
C GLU A 114 -6.89 -29.90 -21.84
N PRO A 115 -8.01 -30.12 -22.54
CA PRO A 115 -8.00 -30.42 -23.97
C PRO A 115 -7.21 -29.38 -24.78
N GLY A 116 -6.07 -29.79 -25.33
CA GLY A 116 -5.19 -28.92 -26.12
C GLY A 116 -4.29 -27.99 -25.30
N ARG A 117 -4.26 -28.11 -23.97
CA ARG A 117 -3.40 -27.31 -23.09
C ARG A 117 -2.65 -28.18 -22.07
N THR A 118 -1.33 -28.06 -22.07
CA THR A 118 -0.46 -28.79 -21.17
C THR A 118 -0.28 -28.01 -19.88
N SER A 119 -0.56 -28.62 -18.73
CA SER A 119 -0.35 -27.97 -17.44
C SER A 119 1.14 -27.78 -17.12
N VAL A 120 1.48 -26.79 -16.32
CA VAL A 120 2.86 -26.51 -15.88
C VAL A 120 2.86 -26.28 -14.38
N LEU A 121 3.87 -26.84 -13.69
CA LEU A 121 4.11 -26.56 -12.28
C LEU A 121 4.76 -25.18 -12.16
N SER A 122 4.10 -24.29 -11.42
CA SER A 122 4.62 -22.96 -11.11
C SER A 122 5.51 -22.98 -9.87
N TRP A 123 5.07 -23.67 -8.82
CA TRP A 123 5.78 -23.85 -7.55
C TRP A 123 5.17 -25.02 -6.76
N PHE A 124 5.89 -25.55 -5.77
CA PHE A 124 5.35 -26.46 -4.75
C PHE A 124 5.86 -26.09 -3.36
N ALA A 125 5.10 -26.42 -2.32
CA ALA A 125 5.46 -26.18 -0.92
C ALA A 125 4.89 -27.27 0.00
N PRO A 126 5.72 -28.13 0.62
CA PRO A 126 5.25 -29.07 1.63
C PRO A 126 4.93 -28.35 2.94
N SER A 127 3.92 -28.83 3.67
CA SER A 127 3.61 -28.35 5.02
C SER A 127 4.77 -28.65 5.98
N PRO A 128 4.95 -27.87 7.08
CA PRO A 128 6.03 -28.10 8.05
C PRO A 128 6.07 -29.52 8.63
N ASP A 129 4.90 -30.12 8.88
CA ASP A 129 4.73 -31.52 9.30
C ASP A 129 4.77 -32.54 8.14
N GLY A 130 4.89 -32.07 6.89
CA GLY A 130 4.98 -32.85 5.67
C GLY A 130 3.71 -33.63 5.32
N ALA A 131 2.60 -33.40 5.99
CA ALA A 131 1.36 -34.14 5.76
C ALA A 131 0.68 -33.74 4.45
N VAL A 132 0.80 -32.47 4.04
CA VAL A 132 0.17 -31.91 2.85
C VAL A 132 1.22 -31.27 1.95
N LEU A 133 1.04 -31.39 0.64
CA LEU A 133 1.85 -30.72 -0.37
C LEU A 133 0.95 -29.77 -1.16
N ALA A 134 1.21 -28.48 -1.11
CA ALA A 134 0.53 -27.48 -1.93
C ALA A 134 1.28 -27.20 -3.22
N LEU A 135 0.55 -27.02 -4.30
CA LEU A 135 1.07 -26.85 -5.66
C LEU A 135 0.41 -25.66 -6.33
N GLY A 136 1.17 -24.86 -7.07
CA GLY A 136 0.64 -23.92 -8.04
C GLY A 136 0.67 -24.55 -9.43
N VAL A 137 -0.50 -24.76 -10.06
CA VAL A 137 -0.60 -25.34 -11.41
C VAL A 137 -1.17 -24.32 -12.40
N CYS A 138 -0.45 -24.06 -13.49
CA CYS A 138 -0.93 -23.27 -14.63
C CYS A 138 -1.48 -24.21 -15.70
N THR A 139 -2.66 -23.96 -16.27
CA THR A 139 -3.26 -24.83 -17.31
C THR A 139 -3.45 -24.15 -18.67
N ASP A 140 -3.28 -22.83 -18.78
CA ASP A 140 -3.64 -22.07 -19.98
C ASP A 140 -2.47 -21.32 -20.63
N GLY A 141 -1.25 -21.57 -20.17
CA GLY A 141 -0.04 -20.89 -20.65
C GLY A 141 0.12 -19.46 -20.13
N SER A 142 -0.81 -18.98 -19.29
CA SER A 142 -0.59 -17.78 -18.49
C SER A 142 0.31 -18.10 -17.30
N GLU A 143 0.74 -17.06 -16.59
CA GLU A 143 1.40 -17.22 -15.29
C GLU A 143 0.38 -17.37 -14.13
N HIS A 144 -0.92 -17.43 -14.43
CA HIS A 144 -1.96 -17.67 -13.42
C HIS A 144 -1.96 -19.13 -13.01
N ASN A 145 -1.84 -19.37 -11.71
CA ASN A 145 -1.80 -20.71 -11.15
C ASN A 145 -2.89 -20.89 -10.09
N ARG A 146 -3.52 -22.06 -10.07
CA ARG A 146 -4.45 -22.46 -9.02
C ARG A 146 -3.73 -23.26 -7.96
N VAL A 147 -4.09 -23.05 -6.69
CA VAL A 147 -3.59 -23.87 -5.59
C VAL A 147 -4.27 -25.23 -5.62
N GLU A 148 -3.47 -26.29 -5.66
CA GLU A 148 -3.91 -27.68 -5.53
C GLU A 148 -3.26 -28.27 -4.27
N LEU A 149 -4.04 -28.98 -3.45
CA LEU A 149 -3.54 -29.61 -2.23
C LEU A 149 -3.50 -31.14 -2.38
N ILE A 150 -2.35 -31.74 -2.06
CA ILE A 150 -2.12 -33.19 -2.14
C ILE A 150 -1.84 -33.74 -0.76
N ASP A 151 -2.55 -34.79 -0.36
CA ASP A 151 -2.21 -35.59 0.82
C ASP A 151 -0.89 -36.35 0.56
N ALA A 152 0.17 -36.03 1.30
CA ALA A 152 1.50 -36.57 1.05
C ALA A 152 1.64 -38.06 1.40
N ARG A 153 0.68 -38.65 2.14
CA ARG A 153 0.69 -40.08 2.46
C ARG A 153 0.09 -40.90 1.33
N THR A 154 -0.99 -40.41 0.74
CA THR A 154 -1.82 -41.16 -0.22
C THR A 154 -1.63 -40.71 -1.67
N GLY A 155 -1.18 -39.47 -1.91
CA GLY A 155 -1.16 -38.84 -3.23
C GLY A 155 -2.55 -38.37 -3.70
N ALA A 156 -3.56 -38.39 -2.82
CA ALA A 156 -4.90 -37.94 -3.16
C ALA A 156 -4.97 -36.41 -3.22
N LEU A 157 -5.77 -35.89 -4.17
CA LEU A 157 -6.18 -34.49 -4.17
C LEU A 157 -7.14 -34.26 -3.00
N ARG A 158 -6.96 -33.13 -2.31
CA ARG A 158 -7.92 -32.65 -1.33
C ARG A 158 -8.89 -31.68 -2.00
N ASP A 159 -10.09 -31.59 -1.45
CA ASP A 159 -11.19 -30.75 -1.92
C ASP A 159 -11.29 -29.41 -1.18
N ASP A 160 -10.39 -29.15 -0.23
CA ASP A 160 -10.33 -27.95 0.60
C ASP A 160 -9.29 -26.92 0.12
N ALA A 161 -8.84 -27.04 -1.14
CA ALA A 161 -7.97 -26.03 -1.74
C ALA A 161 -8.75 -24.72 -2.01
N PRO A 162 -8.12 -23.56 -1.81
CA PRO A 162 -8.76 -22.26 -2.08
C PRO A 162 -9.09 -22.12 -3.58
N PRO A 163 -10.26 -21.54 -3.92
CA PRO A 163 -10.68 -21.38 -5.32
C PRO A 163 -9.93 -20.26 -6.07
N GLU A 164 -9.23 -19.37 -5.35
CA GLU A 164 -8.57 -18.20 -5.91
C GLU A 164 -7.37 -18.57 -6.80
N LEU A 165 -7.16 -17.77 -7.85
CA LEU A 165 -5.97 -17.83 -8.70
C LEU A 165 -4.84 -17.02 -8.06
N LEU A 166 -3.58 -17.39 -8.29
CA LEU A 166 -2.40 -16.60 -7.91
C LEU A 166 -1.71 -16.08 -9.18
N HIS A 167 -1.09 -14.89 -9.11
CA HIS A 167 -0.33 -14.32 -10.23
C HIS A 167 1.15 -14.65 -10.13
N SER A 168 1.63 -15.45 -11.08
CA SER A 168 3.03 -15.83 -11.33
C SER A 168 3.81 -16.38 -10.13
N SER A 169 4.94 -17.05 -10.42
CA SER A 169 5.83 -17.54 -9.38
C SER A 169 6.65 -16.41 -8.72
N TRP A 170 6.59 -15.17 -9.24
CA TRP A 170 7.33 -14.01 -8.70
C TRP A 170 6.64 -13.37 -7.49
N GLY A 171 5.31 -13.50 -7.35
CA GLY A 171 4.54 -13.00 -6.20
C GLY A 171 4.68 -13.85 -4.93
N GLY A 172 5.36 -15.00 -5.01
CA GLY A 172 5.38 -16.02 -3.97
C GLY A 172 4.14 -16.92 -4.05
N GLY A 173 4.33 -18.23 -3.89
CA GLY A 173 3.23 -19.20 -3.84
C GLY A 173 2.43 -19.07 -2.53
N ILE A 174 2.51 -20.09 -1.69
CA ILE A 174 1.90 -20.06 -0.35
C ILE A 174 2.95 -20.02 0.75
N SER A 175 2.56 -19.53 1.93
CA SER A 175 3.37 -19.58 3.16
C SER A 175 2.61 -20.35 4.24
N TRP A 176 3.08 -21.55 4.57
CA TRP A 176 2.49 -22.37 5.64
C TRP A 176 2.66 -21.72 7.01
N PHE A 177 1.63 -21.85 7.85
CA PHE A 177 1.77 -21.56 9.27
C PHE A 177 2.68 -22.58 9.95
N PRO A 178 3.45 -22.21 10.99
CA PRO A 178 4.39 -23.12 11.65
C PRO A 178 3.76 -24.40 12.21
N ASP A 179 2.47 -24.39 12.49
CA ASP A 179 1.69 -25.51 13.05
C ASP A 179 0.99 -26.38 11.99
N SER A 180 1.24 -26.13 10.70
CA SER A 180 0.59 -26.82 9.56
C SER A 180 -0.93 -26.68 9.48
N THR A 181 -1.58 -25.84 10.30
CA THR A 181 -3.05 -25.75 10.34
C THR A 181 -3.64 -25.01 9.14
N GLY A 182 -2.83 -24.23 8.43
CA GLY A 182 -3.21 -23.48 7.26
C GLY A 182 -2.02 -22.78 6.62
N PHE A 183 -2.30 -21.92 5.64
CA PHE A 183 -1.31 -21.13 4.93
C PHE A 183 -1.89 -19.77 4.52
N ALA A 184 -1.01 -18.80 4.32
CA ALA A 184 -1.34 -17.51 3.71
C ALA A 184 -0.90 -17.50 2.24
N PHE A 185 -1.64 -16.81 1.38
CA PHE A 185 -1.33 -16.68 -0.04
C PHE A 185 -1.90 -15.36 -0.60
N LEU A 186 -1.40 -14.93 -1.76
CA LEU A 186 -1.86 -13.71 -2.43
C LEU A 186 -2.70 -14.06 -3.66
N GLY A 187 -4.03 -14.03 -3.52
CA GLY A 187 -4.96 -14.30 -4.61
C GLY A 187 -5.16 -13.12 -5.57
N LEU A 188 -5.13 -13.40 -6.88
CA LEU A 188 -5.83 -12.65 -7.92
C LEU A 188 -7.33 -12.68 -7.61
N GLY A 189 -7.91 -11.51 -7.36
CA GLY A 189 -9.30 -11.39 -6.92
C GLY A 189 -9.47 -11.04 -5.44
N SER A 190 -8.41 -10.75 -4.67
CA SER A 190 -8.63 -10.00 -3.44
C SER A 190 -9.23 -8.63 -3.82
N THR A 191 -10.45 -8.36 -3.36
CA THR A 191 -11.17 -7.10 -3.64
C THR A 191 -10.30 -5.88 -3.42
N ALA A 192 -9.42 -5.92 -2.42
CA ALA A 192 -8.47 -4.85 -2.12
C ALA A 192 -7.36 -4.66 -3.18
N HIS A 193 -6.84 -5.72 -3.81
CA HIS A 193 -5.78 -5.58 -4.81
C HIS A 193 -6.34 -5.05 -6.14
N ASP A 194 -7.50 -5.54 -6.57
CA ASP A 194 -8.18 -5.04 -7.77
C ASP A 194 -8.67 -3.61 -7.57
N PHE A 195 -9.12 -3.28 -6.36
CA PHE A 195 -9.42 -1.91 -5.94
C PHE A 195 -8.21 -0.98 -6.07
N ARG A 196 -7.07 -1.31 -5.43
CA ARG A 196 -5.88 -0.45 -5.48
C ARG A 196 -5.37 -0.28 -6.91
N ARG A 197 -5.36 -1.35 -7.70
CA ARG A 197 -4.94 -1.29 -9.11
C ARG A 197 -5.82 -0.36 -9.94
N ALA A 198 -7.15 -0.47 -9.81
CA ALA A 198 -8.08 0.41 -10.51
C ALA A 198 -7.90 1.87 -10.09
N ALA A 199 -7.74 2.14 -8.80
CA ALA A 199 -7.45 3.49 -8.29
C ALA A 199 -6.12 4.03 -8.85
N ILE A 200 -5.06 3.23 -8.86
CA ILE A 200 -3.75 3.62 -9.43
C ILE A 200 -3.86 3.94 -10.91
N THR A 201 -4.50 3.07 -11.71
CA THR A 201 -4.68 3.30 -13.15
C THR A 201 -5.46 4.59 -13.41
N MET A 202 -6.51 4.87 -12.64
CA MET A 202 -7.28 6.11 -12.76
C MET A 202 -6.42 7.34 -12.39
N LEU A 203 -5.66 7.29 -11.29
CA LEU A 203 -4.74 8.37 -10.89
C LEU A 203 -3.69 8.66 -11.95
N GLU A 204 -3.06 7.63 -12.50
CA GLU A 204 -2.04 7.76 -13.53
C GLU A 204 -2.62 8.36 -14.82
N SER A 205 -3.85 7.99 -15.19
CA SER A 205 -4.54 8.59 -16.34
C SER A 205 -4.82 10.09 -16.17
N MET A 206 -4.93 10.55 -14.91
CA MET A 206 -5.10 11.95 -14.55
C MET A 206 -3.76 12.69 -14.33
N GLY A 207 -2.62 12.03 -14.57
CA GLY A 207 -1.29 12.60 -14.39
C GLY A 207 -0.78 12.61 -12.95
N ILE A 208 -1.47 11.95 -12.02
CA ILE A 208 -1.03 11.82 -10.63
C ILE A 208 -0.16 10.57 -10.52
N SER A 209 1.15 10.76 -10.41
CA SER A 209 2.10 9.65 -10.35
C SER A 209 2.06 8.95 -8.98
N VAL A 210 1.91 7.63 -9.00
CA VAL A 210 1.98 6.78 -7.82
C VAL A 210 3.41 6.28 -7.62
N GLU A 211 3.89 6.25 -6.38
CA GLU A 211 5.21 5.74 -6.02
C GLU A 211 5.14 4.28 -5.56
N PHE A 212 4.15 3.94 -4.73
CA PHE A 212 4.02 2.61 -4.15
C PHE A 212 2.58 2.34 -3.70
N SER A 213 2.22 1.08 -3.48
CA SER A 213 0.92 0.72 -2.92
C SER A 213 0.96 -0.64 -2.24
N HIS A 214 0.28 -0.76 -1.11
CA HIS A 214 0.18 -2.02 -0.36
C HIS A 214 -1.07 -2.07 0.54
N HIS A 215 -1.33 -3.27 1.07
CA HIS A 215 -2.26 -3.44 2.18
C HIS A 215 -1.57 -3.00 3.48
N GLU A 216 -2.30 -2.39 4.39
CA GLU A 216 -1.80 -1.84 5.65
C GLU A 216 -2.08 -2.78 6.85
N ALA A 217 -1.68 -2.39 8.06
CA ALA A 217 -1.79 -3.23 9.25
C ALA A 217 -3.24 -3.54 9.67
N GLY A 218 -4.19 -2.65 9.38
CA GLY A 218 -5.61 -2.83 9.71
C GLY A 218 -6.39 -3.67 8.70
N PRO A 219 -7.50 -4.31 9.12
CA PRO A 219 -8.34 -5.11 8.21
C PRO A 219 -9.00 -4.21 7.16
N GLY A 220 -8.75 -4.49 5.88
CA GLY A 220 -9.25 -3.68 4.76
C GLY A 220 -8.58 -2.31 4.65
N GLN A 221 -7.49 -2.08 5.39
CA GLN A 221 -6.71 -0.85 5.31
C GLN A 221 -5.74 -0.93 4.14
N ASN A 222 -5.63 0.17 3.38
CA ASN A 222 -4.86 0.21 2.14
C ASN A 222 -4.12 1.55 2.03
N GLU A 223 -2.90 1.50 1.48
CA GLU A 223 -2.05 2.66 1.22
C GLU A 223 -1.71 2.75 -0.26
N ILE A 224 -1.74 3.98 -0.80
CA ILE A 224 -1.26 4.34 -2.12
C ILE A 224 -0.43 5.61 -1.93
N ASP A 225 0.87 5.48 -2.12
CA ASP A 225 1.83 6.58 -1.99
C ASP A 225 1.87 7.38 -3.28
N LEU A 226 1.73 8.70 -3.17
CA LEU A 226 1.87 9.61 -4.31
C LEU A 226 3.32 10.10 -4.40
N ARG A 227 3.82 10.27 -5.63
CA ARG A 227 5.09 10.98 -5.85
C ARG A 227 4.97 12.41 -5.31
N TYR A 228 6.04 12.89 -4.67
CA TYR A 228 6.09 14.25 -4.18
C TYR A 228 5.99 15.29 -5.31
N ALA A 229 5.35 16.42 -5.01
CA ALA A 229 5.32 17.62 -5.84
C ALA A 229 5.50 18.86 -4.93
N ASP A 230 5.36 20.07 -5.48
CA ASP A 230 5.24 21.25 -4.62
C ASP A 230 3.98 21.17 -3.74
N ALA A 231 3.93 21.99 -2.68
CA ALA A 231 2.90 21.88 -1.65
C ALA A 231 1.47 22.05 -2.18
N LEU A 232 1.25 22.97 -3.13
CA LEU A 232 -0.08 23.23 -3.66
C LEU A 232 -0.53 22.09 -4.58
N THR A 233 0.33 21.68 -5.51
CA THR A 233 0.08 20.53 -6.38
C THR A 233 -0.15 19.25 -5.57
N THR A 234 0.60 19.03 -4.49
CA THR A 234 0.41 17.86 -3.62
C THR A 234 -0.94 17.92 -2.91
N ALA A 235 -1.39 19.10 -2.46
CA ALA A 235 -2.70 19.24 -1.83
C ALA A 235 -3.85 18.98 -2.83
N ASP A 236 -3.73 19.47 -4.06
CA ASP A 236 -4.67 19.19 -5.15
C ASP A 236 -4.71 17.69 -5.49
N ASN A 237 -3.53 17.06 -5.56
CA ASN A 237 -3.40 15.62 -5.78
C ASN A 237 -4.08 14.82 -4.67
N ILE A 238 -3.95 15.22 -3.40
CA ILE A 238 -4.61 14.54 -2.27
C ILE A 238 -6.15 14.67 -2.36
N MET A 239 -6.66 15.85 -2.72
CA MET A 239 -8.11 16.03 -2.88
C MET A 239 -8.67 15.20 -4.03
N THR A 240 -7.96 15.17 -5.16
CA THR A 240 -8.29 14.34 -6.32
C THR A 240 -8.20 12.87 -5.98
N PHE A 241 -7.14 12.46 -5.29
CA PHE A 241 -6.92 11.11 -4.80
C PHE A 241 -8.08 10.60 -3.95
N ARG A 242 -8.52 11.39 -2.95
CA ARG A 242 -9.68 11.03 -2.11
C ARG A 242 -10.96 10.84 -2.92
N THR A 243 -11.12 11.59 -4.00
CA THR A 243 -12.27 11.49 -4.90
C THR A 243 -12.18 10.22 -5.73
N VAL A 244 -11.05 9.99 -6.42
CA VAL A 244 -10.79 8.78 -7.21
C VAL A 244 -10.98 7.50 -6.40
N VAL A 245 -10.39 7.43 -5.20
CA VAL A 245 -10.52 6.27 -4.32
C VAL A 245 -11.97 6.00 -3.94
N LYS A 246 -12.80 7.05 -3.74
CA LYS A 246 -14.22 6.88 -3.45
C LYS A 246 -15.03 6.46 -4.67
N GLU A 247 -14.74 7.00 -5.86
CA GLU A 247 -15.42 6.61 -7.10
C GLU A 247 -15.15 5.14 -7.43
N VAL A 248 -13.88 4.72 -7.42
CA VAL A 248 -13.51 3.31 -7.64
C VAL A 248 -14.15 2.39 -6.59
N ALA A 249 -14.30 2.88 -5.36
CA ALA A 249 -14.95 2.10 -4.30
C ALA A 249 -16.43 1.87 -4.62
N LEU A 250 -17.13 2.94 -5.01
CA LEU A 250 -18.53 2.89 -5.39
C LEU A 250 -18.76 1.96 -6.59
N GLU A 251 -17.92 2.03 -7.62
CA GLU A 251 -17.98 1.15 -8.80
C GLU A 251 -17.83 -0.33 -8.44
N GLN A 252 -17.00 -0.62 -7.43
CA GLN A 252 -16.76 -1.99 -6.95
C GLN A 252 -17.71 -2.42 -5.81
N GLY A 253 -18.73 -1.61 -5.51
CA GLY A 253 -19.72 -1.92 -4.47
C GLY A 253 -19.16 -1.92 -3.04
N VAL A 254 -18.05 -1.23 -2.79
CA VAL A 254 -17.42 -1.08 -1.48
C VAL A 254 -17.43 0.39 -1.03
N PHE A 255 -17.23 0.64 0.27
CA PHE A 255 -17.20 1.99 0.82
C PHE A 255 -15.79 2.35 1.29
N ALA A 256 -15.15 3.31 0.61
CA ALA A 256 -13.88 3.86 1.05
C ALA A 256 -14.09 5.03 2.04
N SER A 257 -13.34 4.99 3.15
CA SER A 257 -13.37 6.04 4.17
C SER A 257 -11.96 6.50 4.51
N PHE A 258 -11.81 7.83 4.63
CA PHE A 258 -10.59 8.48 5.12
C PHE A 258 -10.72 8.90 6.58
N MET A 259 -11.72 8.36 7.30
CA MET A 259 -11.91 8.59 8.72
C MET A 259 -10.66 8.14 9.51
N PRO A 260 -10.13 8.95 10.44
CA PRO A 260 -8.87 8.66 11.12
C PRO A 260 -8.85 7.35 11.92
N LYS A 261 -9.96 6.97 12.55
CA LYS A 261 -10.10 5.77 13.37
C LYS A 261 -11.51 5.19 13.23
N PRO A 262 -11.78 4.42 12.16
CA PRO A 262 -13.10 3.85 11.91
C PRO A 262 -13.40 2.64 12.82
N LEU A 263 -12.36 1.89 13.21
CA LEU A 263 -12.46 0.69 14.03
C LEU A 263 -11.72 0.89 15.35
N PHE A 264 -12.38 0.63 16.48
CA PHE A 264 -11.81 0.80 17.81
C PHE A 264 -10.55 -0.06 18.04
N ALA A 265 -10.63 -1.35 17.69
CA ALA A 265 -9.59 -2.34 17.99
C ALA A 265 -8.52 -2.50 16.90
N ALA A 266 -8.59 -1.76 15.80
CA ALA A 266 -7.64 -1.84 14.69
C ALA A 266 -6.84 -0.53 14.53
N PRO A 267 -5.70 -0.52 13.82
CA PRO A 267 -4.96 0.70 13.50
C PRO A 267 -5.83 1.80 12.86
N GLY A 268 -5.42 3.06 13.04
CA GLY A 268 -6.06 4.21 12.40
C GLY A 268 -5.35 4.60 11.09
N SER A 269 -5.99 5.46 10.30
CA SER A 269 -5.44 5.99 9.04
C SER A 269 -4.79 7.35 9.25
N GLY A 270 -3.50 7.43 8.93
CA GLY A 270 -2.72 8.67 8.90
C GLY A 270 -2.58 9.23 7.49
N MET A 271 -2.02 10.44 7.40
CA MET A 271 -1.50 11.03 6.16
C MET A 271 -0.07 11.49 6.44
N HIS A 272 0.85 10.54 6.56
CA HIS A 272 2.25 10.85 6.86
C HIS A 272 2.79 11.83 5.81
N THR A 273 3.20 13.01 6.27
CA THR A 273 3.55 14.10 5.36
C THR A 273 5.06 14.25 5.30
N HIS A 274 5.63 13.93 4.14
CA HIS A 274 7.08 14.05 3.90
C HIS A 274 7.38 15.45 3.37
N LEU A 275 8.23 16.20 4.09
CA LEU A 275 8.55 17.59 3.81
C LEU A 275 10.04 17.74 3.47
N SER A 276 10.32 18.58 2.48
CA SER A 276 11.67 19.02 2.13
C SER A 276 11.63 20.44 1.58
N LEU A 277 12.68 21.21 1.84
CA LEU A 277 12.86 22.54 1.25
C LEU A 277 13.95 22.49 0.18
N PHE A 278 13.73 23.21 -0.91
CA PHE A 278 14.67 23.33 -2.01
C PHE A 278 15.03 24.78 -2.25
N GLN A 279 16.31 25.02 -2.55
CA GLN A 279 16.81 26.30 -3.04
C GLN A 279 17.33 26.08 -4.47
N GLY A 280 16.51 26.44 -5.46
CA GLY A 280 16.71 25.96 -6.83
C GLY A 280 16.64 24.42 -6.87
N ASP A 281 17.64 23.79 -7.48
CA ASP A 281 17.70 22.31 -7.59
C ASP A 281 18.36 21.63 -6.37
N LYS A 282 18.80 22.40 -5.37
CA LYS A 282 19.50 21.87 -4.19
C LYS A 282 18.53 21.66 -3.03
N ASN A 283 18.45 20.44 -2.52
CA ASN A 283 17.73 20.14 -1.28
C ASN A 283 18.43 20.80 -0.08
N ALA A 284 17.74 21.74 0.57
CA ALA A 284 18.27 22.55 1.66
C ALA A 284 18.36 21.78 2.99
N PHE A 285 17.68 20.63 3.13
CA PHE A 285 17.78 19.78 4.32
C PHE A 285 19.03 18.90 4.31
N HIS A 286 19.71 18.77 3.17
CA HIS A 286 20.87 17.90 3.02
C HIS A 286 22.20 18.64 3.23
N GLU A 287 23.06 18.08 4.07
CA GLU A 287 24.45 18.54 4.24
C GLU A 287 25.39 17.34 4.41
N ALA A 288 26.24 17.10 3.41
CA ALA A 288 27.19 16.00 3.43
C ALA A 288 28.20 16.16 4.58
N GLY A 289 28.35 15.10 5.38
CA GLY A 289 29.26 15.07 6.54
C GLY A 289 28.69 15.68 7.82
N ALA A 290 27.49 16.27 7.79
CA ALA A 290 26.75 16.58 9.01
C ALA A 290 26.22 15.29 9.66
N ASP A 291 25.95 15.34 10.96
CA ASP A 291 25.28 14.23 11.64
C ASP A 291 23.91 13.95 10.97
N LEU A 292 23.60 12.67 10.74
CA LEU A 292 22.48 12.18 9.92
C LEU A 292 22.40 12.77 8.49
N GLU A 293 23.47 13.40 7.99
CA GLU A 293 23.51 14.21 6.77
C GLU A 293 22.42 15.31 6.70
N LEU A 294 21.97 15.76 7.88
CA LEU A 294 20.91 16.75 8.04
C LEU A 294 21.52 18.13 8.32
N SER A 295 21.24 19.08 7.43
CA SER A 295 21.73 20.44 7.49
C SER A 295 21.21 21.21 8.70
N LYS A 296 21.85 22.35 9.02
CA LYS A 296 21.31 23.28 10.03
C LYS A 296 19.88 23.73 9.70
N ILE A 297 19.58 23.97 8.43
CA ILE A 297 18.23 24.34 7.97
C ILE A 297 17.24 23.22 8.28
N GLY A 298 17.58 21.97 7.95
CA GLY A 298 16.73 20.82 8.24
C GLY A 298 16.49 20.64 9.75
N ARG A 299 17.53 20.82 10.56
CA ARG A 299 17.44 20.73 12.03
C ARG A 299 16.53 21.81 12.63
N SER A 300 16.72 23.07 12.23
CA SER A 300 15.87 24.17 12.70
C SER A 300 14.42 24.05 12.21
N PHE A 301 14.19 23.50 11.01
CA PHE A 301 12.85 23.20 10.53
C PHE A 301 12.15 22.15 11.41
N ILE A 302 12.83 21.05 11.76
CA ILE A 302 12.28 20.05 12.70
C ILE A 302 12.01 20.67 14.06
N ALA A 303 12.94 21.49 14.57
CA ALA A 303 12.76 22.16 15.85
C ALA A 303 11.49 23.05 15.86
N GLY A 304 11.23 23.77 14.76
CA GLY A 304 9.97 24.50 14.55
C GLY A 304 8.73 23.61 14.58
N LEU A 305 8.76 22.48 13.85
CA LEU A 305 7.66 21.50 13.86
C LEU A 305 7.36 20.97 15.28
N LEU A 306 8.39 20.69 16.08
CA LEU A 306 8.23 20.21 17.45
C LEU A 306 7.68 21.31 18.37
N ARG A 307 8.26 22.51 18.32
CA ARG A 307 7.86 23.67 19.13
C ARG A 307 6.39 24.02 18.96
N HIS A 308 5.89 23.95 17.72
CA HIS A 308 4.55 24.36 17.35
C HIS A 308 3.56 23.19 17.20
N ALA A 309 4.00 21.96 17.49
CA ALA A 309 3.20 20.75 17.27
C ALA A 309 1.82 20.81 17.94
N ALA A 310 1.76 21.24 19.21
CA ALA A 310 0.52 21.29 19.97
C ALA A 310 -0.50 22.28 19.38
N GLU A 311 -0.06 23.49 18.98
CA GLU A 311 -0.96 24.52 18.46
C GLU A 311 -1.42 24.25 17.02
N ILE A 312 -0.62 23.57 16.19
CA ILE A 312 -1.05 23.17 14.84
C ILE A 312 -1.92 21.90 14.85
N THR A 313 -2.03 21.20 15.99
CA THR A 313 -2.73 19.91 16.07
C THR A 313 -4.19 20.02 15.67
N ALA A 314 -4.90 21.08 16.06
CA ALA A 314 -6.31 21.25 15.68
C ALA A 314 -6.50 21.29 14.15
N VAL A 315 -5.50 21.81 13.41
CA VAL A 315 -5.53 21.91 11.94
C VAL A 315 -5.06 20.61 11.27
N THR A 316 -4.08 19.91 11.84
CA THR A 316 -3.58 18.63 11.29
C THR A 316 -4.44 17.42 11.68
N ASN A 317 -5.27 17.57 12.72
CA ASN A 317 -6.14 16.56 13.30
C ASN A 317 -7.54 17.15 13.57
N GLN A 318 -8.28 17.35 12.48
CA GLN A 318 -9.40 18.29 12.43
C GLN A 318 -10.70 17.79 13.07
N PHE A 319 -10.80 16.51 13.42
CA PHE A 319 -12.07 15.92 13.85
C PHE A 319 -11.96 15.30 15.24
N VAL A 320 -13.09 15.16 15.94
CA VAL A 320 -13.12 14.44 17.22
C VAL A 320 -12.53 13.01 17.08
N ASN A 321 -12.77 12.36 15.94
CA ASN A 321 -12.27 11.03 15.66
C ASN A 321 -10.73 10.97 15.50
N SER A 322 -10.08 12.07 15.10
CA SER A 322 -8.62 12.16 14.98
C SER A 322 -7.91 11.83 16.29
N TYR A 323 -8.45 12.29 17.42
CA TYR A 323 -7.87 12.05 18.74
C TYR A 323 -8.03 10.59 19.21
N LYS A 324 -9.00 9.85 18.64
CA LYS A 324 -9.10 8.39 18.84
C LYS A 324 -8.01 7.64 18.06
N ARG A 325 -7.46 8.20 16.99
CA ARG A 325 -6.25 7.69 16.34
C ARG A 325 -5.02 8.01 17.18
N LEU A 326 -4.81 9.29 17.53
CA LEU A 326 -3.62 9.74 18.27
C LEU A 326 -3.47 9.07 19.64
N TRP A 327 -4.57 8.85 20.36
CA TRP A 327 -4.55 8.33 21.74
C TRP A 327 -5.16 6.93 21.89
N GLY A 328 -5.48 6.25 20.78
CA GLY A 328 -6.16 4.95 20.78
C GLY A 328 -5.26 3.71 20.81
N GLY A 329 -3.96 3.84 21.11
CA GLY A 329 -3.07 2.71 21.37
C GLY A 329 -2.61 1.92 20.12
N ALA A 330 -2.26 2.59 19.03
CA ALA A 330 -1.69 1.99 17.82
C ALA A 330 -0.52 2.85 17.30
N GLU A 331 0.02 2.57 16.10
CA GLU A 331 1.23 3.19 15.50
C GLU A 331 1.25 4.73 15.37
N ALA A 332 0.21 5.45 15.79
CA ALA A 332 0.11 6.89 15.70
C ALA A 332 0.94 7.60 16.80
N PRO A 333 1.56 8.76 16.50
CA PRO A 333 2.32 9.51 17.49
C PRO A 333 1.41 10.27 18.45
N SER A 334 1.57 10.08 19.76
CA SER A 334 0.85 10.84 20.80
C SER A 334 1.71 11.91 21.47
N TYR A 335 3.01 11.89 21.23
CA TYR A 335 4.01 12.68 21.97
C TYR A 335 4.91 13.46 21.02
N ILE A 336 5.32 14.66 21.46
CA ILE A 336 6.13 15.61 20.71
C ILE A 336 7.60 15.25 20.88
N CYS A 337 8.10 14.46 19.94
CA CYS A 337 9.51 14.11 19.83
C CYS A 337 9.88 13.82 18.37
N TRP A 338 11.17 13.79 18.09
CA TRP A 338 11.69 13.33 16.81
C TRP A 338 12.65 12.17 17.02
N GLY A 339 12.87 11.37 15.98
CA GLY A 339 13.84 10.28 16.05
C GLY A 339 14.28 9.79 14.68
N HIS A 340 15.49 9.25 14.63
CA HIS A 340 16.01 8.63 13.42
C HIS A 340 15.42 7.23 13.25
N ASN A 341 14.74 7.00 12.14
CA ASN A 341 14.01 5.74 11.87
C ASN A 341 13.04 5.30 12.98
N ASN A 342 12.63 6.19 13.88
CA ASN A 342 11.76 5.88 15.01
C ASN A 342 10.28 6.03 14.59
N ARG A 343 9.56 4.90 14.55
CA ARG A 343 8.13 4.86 14.19
C ARG A 343 7.19 5.16 15.38
N SER A 344 7.72 5.50 16.55
CA SER A 344 6.92 6.03 17.66
C SER A 344 6.92 7.56 17.72
N ALA A 345 7.91 8.20 17.08
CA ALA A 345 8.10 9.65 17.11
C ALA A 345 7.10 10.41 16.21
N LEU A 346 6.81 11.66 16.61
CA LEU A 346 6.00 12.60 15.83
C LEU A 346 6.68 13.00 14.52
N VAL A 347 7.97 13.35 14.60
CA VAL A 347 8.79 13.65 13.43
C VAL A 347 9.82 12.56 13.22
N ARG A 348 9.73 11.84 12.12
CA ARG A 348 10.70 10.82 11.74
C ARG A 348 11.66 11.38 10.70
N VAL A 349 12.95 11.15 10.90
CA VAL A 349 13.97 11.36 9.84
C VAL A 349 14.27 10.00 9.23
N PRO A 350 13.89 9.75 7.95
CA PRO A 350 14.17 8.48 7.28
C PRO A 350 15.67 8.19 7.16
N LEU A 351 16.00 6.91 6.97
CA LEU A 351 17.36 6.48 6.67
C LEU A 351 17.91 7.18 5.43
N TYR A 352 19.08 7.78 5.59
CA TYR A 352 19.84 8.32 4.47
C TYR A 352 20.24 7.20 3.51
N LYS A 353 20.20 7.50 2.21
CA LYS A 353 20.70 6.62 1.14
C LYS A 353 21.93 7.25 0.51
N PRO A 354 23.12 6.61 0.59
CA PRO A 354 24.35 7.09 -0.03
C PRO A 354 24.15 7.56 -1.47
N GLY A 355 24.56 8.79 -1.77
CA GLY A 355 24.47 9.37 -3.12
C GLY A 355 23.07 9.86 -3.53
N LYS A 356 22.08 9.84 -2.61
CA LYS A 356 20.71 10.36 -2.85
C LYS A 356 20.37 11.57 -1.99
N GLY A 357 21.27 12.56 -1.91
CA GLY A 357 21.08 13.76 -1.08
C GLY A 357 19.77 14.52 -1.34
N ASN A 358 19.27 14.51 -2.58
CA ASN A 358 17.98 15.13 -2.94
C ASN A 358 16.76 14.45 -2.30
N SER A 359 16.91 13.25 -1.75
CA SER A 359 15.82 12.53 -1.05
C SER A 359 15.73 12.83 0.45
N SER A 360 16.60 13.72 0.97
CA SER A 360 16.61 14.14 2.38
C SER A 360 15.30 14.85 2.71
N ARG A 361 14.59 14.36 3.72
CA ARG A 361 13.25 14.82 4.07
C ARG A 361 12.94 14.50 5.53
N VAL A 362 11.91 15.15 6.04
CA VAL A 362 11.36 14.87 7.37
C VAL A 362 9.93 14.37 7.20
N GLU A 363 9.52 13.41 8.01
CA GLU A 363 8.18 12.81 7.99
C GLU A 363 7.41 13.26 9.22
N TYR A 364 6.39 14.11 9.04
CA TYR A 364 5.47 14.50 10.11
C TYR A 364 4.28 13.53 10.14
N ARG A 365 4.16 12.77 11.22
CA ARG A 365 3.29 11.58 11.28
C ARG A 365 1.92 11.81 11.89
N ALA A 366 1.71 12.95 12.55
CA ALA A 366 0.42 13.21 13.22
C ALA A 366 -0.70 13.60 12.27
N VAL A 367 -0.45 14.14 11.07
CA VAL A 367 -1.55 14.50 10.15
C VAL A 367 -2.40 13.26 9.87
N ASP A 368 -3.71 13.39 9.97
CA ASP A 368 -4.64 12.31 9.62
C ASP A 368 -5.17 12.44 8.19
N SER A 369 -5.75 11.34 7.71
CA SER A 369 -6.26 11.22 6.34
C SER A 369 -7.49 12.07 6.03
N ALA A 370 -8.14 12.66 7.03
CA ALA A 370 -9.32 13.49 6.86
C ALA A 370 -9.00 15.00 6.84
N ALA A 371 -7.82 15.40 7.31
CA ALA A 371 -7.40 16.80 7.37
C ALA A 371 -7.49 17.49 5.99
N ASN A 372 -7.85 18.77 5.98
CA ASN A 372 -7.71 19.62 4.79
C ASN A 372 -6.22 19.80 4.48
N PRO A 373 -5.70 19.27 3.34
CA PRO A 373 -4.26 19.27 3.06
C PRO A 373 -3.70 20.67 2.86
N TYR A 374 -4.48 21.61 2.32
CA TYR A 374 -4.05 23.00 2.13
C TYR A 374 -3.74 23.67 3.48
N LEU A 375 -4.67 23.55 4.44
CA LEU A 375 -4.49 24.13 5.77
C LEU A 375 -3.38 23.42 6.54
N ALA A 376 -3.32 22.08 6.45
CA ALA A 376 -2.28 21.29 7.11
C ALA A 376 -0.88 21.67 6.61
N PHE A 377 -0.70 21.80 5.29
CA PHE A 377 0.60 22.18 4.71
C PHE A 377 0.97 23.63 5.04
N ALA A 378 0.00 24.55 5.06
CA ALA A 378 0.25 25.93 5.44
C ALA A 378 0.81 26.03 6.88
N VAL A 379 0.19 25.37 7.86
CA VAL A 379 0.65 25.43 9.25
C VAL A 379 1.95 24.65 9.48
N LEU A 380 2.17 23.53 8.79
CA LEU A 380 3.43 22.78 8.86
C LEU A 380 4.59 23.59 8.27
N LEU A 381 4.37 24.24 7.13
CA LEU A 381 5.36 25.11 6.51
C LEU A 381 5.65 26.32 7.39
N ALA A 382 4.62 26.99 7.93
CA ALA A 382 4.80 28.13 8.84
C ALA A 382 5.59 27.74 10.10
N ALA A 383 5.25 26.62 10.73
CA ALA A 383 5.97 26.09 11.90
C ALA A 383 7.45 25.83 11.59
N GLY A 384 7.73 25.16 10.48
CA GLY A 384 9.11 24.86 10.10
C GLY A 384 9.91 26.10 9.69
N LEU A 385 9.30 27.06 8.99
CA LEU A 385 9.94 28.32 8.63
C LEU A 385 10.23 29.18 9.86
N LYS A 386 9.31 29.28 10.82
CA LYS A 386 9.55 30.01 12.08
C LYS A 386 10.74 29.43 12.86
N GLY A 387 10.89 28.11 12.84
CA GLY A 387 12.07 27.45 13.40
C GLY A 387 13.39 27.85 12.72
N ILE A 388 13.39 28.02 11.40
CA ILE A 388 14.55 28.51 10.64
C ILE A 388 14.82 29.99 10.94
N ASP A 389 13.79 30.84 10.88
CA ASP A 389 13.90 32.29 11.02
C ASP A 389 14.36 32.71 12.42
N GLU A 390 13.86 32.03 13.46
CA GLU A 390 14.23 32.30 14.86
C GLU A 390 15.42 31.44 15.33
N GLY A 391 15.95 30.57 14.48
CA GLY A 391 17.13 29.75 14.77
C GLY A 391 16.92 28.76 15.91
N TYR A 392 15.79 28.06 15.92
CA TYR A 392 15.51 27.05 16.93
C TYR A 392 16.51 25.90 16.89
N GLU A 393 16.96 25.50 18.07
CA GLU A 393 17.86 24.37 18.27
C GLU A 393 17.04 23.08 18.38
N LEU A 394 17.45 22.06 17.62
CA LEU A 394 16.81 20.75 17.64
C LEU A 394 17.21 20.02 18.93
N PRO A 395 16.25 19.63 19.81
CA PRO A 395 16.56 18.80 20.97
C PRO A 395 17.15 17.44 20.58
N GLU A 396 17.70 16.72 21.56
CA GLU A 396 18.15 15.34 21.35
C GLU A 396 17.00 14.45 20.86
N GLY A 397 17.31 13.54 19.93
CA GLY A 397 16.32 12.63 19.34
C GLY A 397 15.96 11.50 20.31
N ALA A 398 14.72 11.04 20.25
CA ALA A 398 14.29 9.85 20.99
C ALA A 398 14.82 8.59 20.29
N GLU A 399 15.67 7.83 20.97
CA GLU A 399 16.20 6.53 20.51
C GLU A 399 15.24 5.37 20.80
N ASP A 400 14.52 5.44 21.92
CA ASP A 400 13.62 4.40 22.39
C ASP A 400 12.22 4.45 21.75
N ASP A 401 11.49 3.34 21.85
CA ASP A 401 10.06 3.33 21.58
C ASP A 401 9.34 4.19 22.65
N VAL A 402 8.91 5.38 22.22
CA VAL A 402 8.30 6.39 23.09
C VAL A 402 7.00 5.86 23.71
N TRP A 403 6.36 4.85 23.12
CA TRP A 403 5.15 4.23 23.66
C TRP A 403 5.43 3.40 24.91
N GLU A 404 6.58 2.73 24.99
CA GLU A 404 6.95 1.85 26.11
C GLU A 404 7.37 2.64 27.36
N LEU A 405 7.76 3.90 27.18
CA LEU A 405 8.10 4.78 28.29
C LEU A 405 6.89 5.01 29.22
N THR A 406 7.16 5.13 30.50
CA THR A 406 6.18 5.63 31.48
C THR A 406 6.01 7.14 31.34
N ASP A 407 4.91 7.67 31.88
CA ASP A 407 4.69 9.12 31.90
C ASP A 407 5.77 9.87 32.71
N ALA A 408 6.38 9.22 33.70
CA ALA A 408 7.48 9.80 34.46
C ALA A 408 8.76 9.90 33.63
N GLU A 409 9.10 8.87 32.87
CA GLU A 409 10.26 8.84 31.96
C GLU A 409 10.10 9.86 30.84
N ARG A 410 8.91 9.93 30.20
CA ARG A 410 8.63 10.94 29.16
C ARG A 410 8.83 12.37 29.67
N ARG A 411 8.33 12.68 30.86
CA ARG A 411 8.54 13.99 31.49
C ARG A 411 10.01 14.26 31.80
N ALA A 412 10.75 13.25 32.26
CA ALA A 412 12.18 13.39 32.54
C ALA A 412 13.00 13.68 31.27
N LEU A 413 12.56 13.16 30.12
CA LEU A 413 13.14 13.40 28.80
C LEU A 413 12.63 14.68 28.13
N GLY A 414 11.73 15.45 28.77
CA GLY A 414 11.15 16.65 28.18
C GLY A 414 10.18 16.38 27.02
N ILE A 415 9.65 15.16 26.93
CA ILE A 415 8.72 14.76 25.88
C ILE A 415 7.31 15.17 26.29
N GLU A 416 6.80 16.24 25.66
CA GLU A 416 5.46 16.75 25.90
C GLU A 416 4.39 15.97 25.11
N PRO A 417 3.15 15.83 25.63
CA PRO A 417 2.06 15.19 24.91
C PRO A 417 1.45 16.14 23.86
N LEU A 418 0.93 15.58 22.78
CA LEU A 418 -0.02 16.29 21.92
C LEU A 418 -1.36 16.52 22.64
N PRO A 419 -2.21 17.44 22.19
CA PRO A 419 -3.57 17.57 22.70
C PRO A 419 -4.34 16.23 22.68
N THR A 420 -5.04 15.93 23.77
CA THR A 420 -5.75 14.65 23.98
C THR A 420 -7.16 14.62 23.40
N SER A 421 -7.68 15.78 22.99
CA SER A 421 -9.02 15.93 22.44
C SER A 421 -9.10 17.16 21.52
N LEU A 422 -10.16 17.22 20.71
CA LEU A 422 -10.44 18.38 19.86
C LEU A 422 -10.60 19.67 20.70
N GLU A 423 -11.23 19.60 21.87
CA GLU A 423 -11.37 20.75 22.78
C GLU A 423 -10.00 21.25 23.24
N ALA A 424 -9.13 20.36 23.72
CA ALA A 424 -7.78 20.73 24.14
C ALA A 424 -6.97 21.35 22.99
N ALA A 425 -7.10 20.80 21.77
CA ALA A 425 -6.40 21.34 20.61
C ALA A 425 -6.91 22.73 20.20
N ILE A 426 -8.23 22.95 20.27
CA ILE A 426 -8.85 24.27 20.04
C ILE A 426 -8.34 25.29 21.06
N GLU A 427 -8.29 24.92 22.35
CA GLU A 427 -7.82 25.83 23.42
C GLU A 427 -6.36 26.25 23.27
N VAL A 428 -5.51 25.34 22.78
CA VAL A 428 -4.11 25.63 22.48
C VAL A 428 -4.02 26.50 21.22
N MET A 429 -4.71 26.12 20.14
CA MET A 429 -4.71 26.86 18.86
C MET A 429 -5.24 28.29 19.02
N GLU A 430 -6.25 28.53 19.85
CA GLU A 430 -6.81 29.88 20.07
C GLU A 430 -5.78 30.89 20.58
N ARG A 431 -4.74 30.43 21.27
CA ARG A 431 -3.67 31.28 21.81
C ARG A 431 -2.47 31.38 20.87
N SER A 432 -2.57 30.79 19.68
CA SER A 432 -1.49 30.69 18.72
C SER A 432 -1.42 31.91 17.81
N GLU A 433 -0.35 32.69 17.94
CA GLU A 433 -0.01 33.72 16.97
C GLU A 433 0.41 33.10 15.63
N LEU A 434 1.18 32.01 15.64
CA LEU A 434 1.65 31.33 14.43
C LEU A 434 0.48 30.86 13.56
N VAL A 435 -0.51 30.19 14.14
CA VAL A 435 -1.62 29.64 13.36
C VAL A 435 -2.55 30.76 12.87
N ALA A 436 -2.73 31.82 13.66
CA ALA A 436 -3.49 33.00 13.25
C ALA A 436 -2.82 33.72 12.06
N GLU A 437 -1.51 33.90 12.09
CA GLU A 437 -0.73 34.49 10.99
C GLU A 437 -0.74 33.60 9.74
N ALA A 438 -0.52 32.28 9.91
CA ALA A 438 -0.43 31.34 8.80
C ALA A 438 -1.75 31.18 8.02
N LEU A 439 -2.89 31.22 8.72
CA LEU A 439 -4.21 31.05 8.10
C LEU A 439 -4.88 32.38 7.74
N GLY A 440 -4.47 33.47 8.37
CA GLY A 440 -5.16 34.75 8.34
C GLY A 440 -6.40 34.77 9.23
N GLU A 441 -6.77 35.97 9.68
CA GLU A 441 -7.79 36.21 10.71
C GLU A 441 -9.15 35.54 10.39
N HIS A 442 -9.63 35.66 9.15
CA HIS A 442 -10.93 35.14 8.75
C HIS A 442 -10.99 33.60 8.79
N VAL A 443 -9.98 32.92 8.26
CA VAL A 443 -9.93 31.45 8.24
C VAL A 443 -9.71 30.92 9.65
N PHE A 444 -8.82 31.55 10.42
CA PHE A 444 -8.55 31.18 11.81
C PHE A 444 -9.81 31.25 12.68
N ASP A 445 -10.52 32.38 12.67
CA ASP A 445 -11.75 32.56 13.45
C ASP A 445 -12.86 31.58 13.02
N TYR A 446 -13.08 31.42 11.71
CA TYR A 446 -14.08 30.48 11.21
C TYR A 446 -13.74 29.04 11.60
N PHE A 447 -12.46 28.64 11.50
CA PHE A 447 -12.01 27.31 11.88
C PHE A 447 -12.30 27.01 13.35
N LEU A 448 -11.93 27.92 14.26
CA LEU A 448 -12.19 27.76 15.69
C LEU A 448 -13.70 27.66 15.98
N ARG A 449 -14.52 28.52 15.37
CA ARG A 449 -15.98 28.48 15.54
C ARG A 449 -16.57 27.15 15.08
N ASN A 450 -16.21 26.69 13.88
CA ASN A 450 -16.66 25.43 13.31
C ASN A 450 -16.28 24.24 14.20
N LYS A 451 -15.03 24.18 14.69
CA LYS A 451 -14.56 23.05 15.51
C LYS A 451 -15.11 23.05 16.92
N ARG A 452 -15.41 24.21 17.50
CA ARG A 452 -16.18 24.30 18.75
C ARG A 452 -17.61 23.83 18.60
N GLU A 453 -18.24 24.06 17.46
CA GLU A 453 -19.57 23.52 17.17
C GLU A 453 -19.54 21.99 17.09
N GLU A 454 -18.63 21.42 16.30
CA GLU A 454 -18.42 19.96 16.22
C GLU A 454 -18.20 19.32 17.61
N TRP A 455 -17.35 19.93 18.44
CA TRP A 455 -17.12 19.43 19.80
C TRP A 455 -18.36 19.51 20.68
N ARG A 456 -19.10 20.64 20.63
CA ARG A 456 -20.34 20.83 21.40
C ARG A 456 -21.40 19.80 21.01
N GLU A 457 -21.54 19.49 19.73
CA GLU A 457 -22.44 18.44 19.25
C GLU A 457 -22.01 17.06 19.73
N TYR A 458 -20.73 16.71 19.59
CA TYR A 458 -20.21 15.42 20.03
C TYR A 458 -20.42 15.18 21.54
N ARG A 459 -20.04 16.15 22.39
CA ARG A 459 -20.13 16.01 23.85
C ARG A 459 -21.57 15.93 24.38
N ALA A 460 -22.55 16.36 23.58
CA ALA A 460 -23.97 16.31 23.94
C ALA A 460 -24.60 14.94 23.65
N GLN A 461 -23.92 14.07 22.90
CA GLN A 461 -24.41 12.73 22.58
C GLN A 461 -24.26 11.79 23.77
N VAL A 462 -25.23 10.88 23.94
CA VAL A 462 -25.10 9.71 24.83
C VAL A 462 -24.72 8.51 23.97
N THR A 463 -23.51 8.00 24.14
CA THR A 463 -22.96 6.97 23.26
C THR A 463 -23.38 5.55 23.67
N PRO A 464 -23.36 4.58 22.74
CA PRO A 464 -23.58 3.17 23.07
C PRO A 464 -22.62 2.64 24.16
N PHE A 465 -21.39 3.15 24.23
CA PHE A 465 -20.43 2.81 25.29
C PHE A 465 -20.96 3.20 26.67
N GLU A 466 -21.47 4.42 26.81
CA GLU A 466 -22.03 4.91 28.07
C GLU A 466 -23.28 4.12 28.47
N LEU A 467 -24.17 3.86 27.52
CA LEU A 467 -25.38 3.06 27.77
C LEU A 467 -25.03 1.65 28.23
N GLN A 468 -24.14 0.94 27.53
CA GLN A 468 -23.73 -0.42 27.91
C GLN A 468 -23.00 -0.47 29.25
N ARG A 469 -22.23 0.56 29.60
CA ARG A 469 -21.41 0.59 30.81
C ARG A 469 -22.20 1.01 32.05
N PHE A 470 -23.07 2.01 31.91
CA PHE A 470 -23.71 2.69 33.04
C PHE A 470 -25.21 2.43 33.16
N LEU A 471 -25.84 1.85 32.14
CA LEU A 471 -27.23 1.40 32.17
C LEU A 471 -27.28 -0.15 32.12
N PRO A 472 -26.85 -0.86 33.19
CA PRO A 472 -26.95 -2.30 33.23
C PRO A 472 -28.42 -2.70 33.08
N LEU A 473 -28.70 -3.55 32.10
CA LEU A 473 -29.98 -4.24 31.98
C LEU A 473 -30.21 -5.02 33.29
N VAL A 474 -31.28 -4.67 33.99
CA VAL A 474 -31.79 -5.45 35.14
C VAL A 474 -32.49 -6.70 34.62
#